data_AF-A0A453P4U2-F1
#
_entry.id   AF-A0A453P4U2-F1
#
_cell.length_a   1.000
_cell.length_b   1.000
_cell.length_c   1.000
_cell.angle_alpha   90.00
_cell.angle_beta   90.00
_cell.angle_gamma   90.00
#
_symmetry.space_group_name_H-M   'P 1'
#
loop_
_entity.id
_entity.type
_entity.pdbx_description
1 polymer ?
#
loop_
_entity_poly.entity_id
_entity_poly.type
_entity_poly.pdbx_seq_one_letter_code
_entity_poly.pdbx_strand_id
1 'polypeptide(L)'
;LMQFFKDLNVTADQKKFFKKALNSYYDAVSELLQSENASLRLMEAENAKVLSAKGELSDENTASYEKLRKSFDQLLRGVSSLAEAIDLQPPVMPDDGNTTRVTTGTDVTPSSGKEPSVLEPIWDDDDTKTFYESLPDLRAFVPAVLLGEAEQKLNEQHAKGREQSSESNAEQETEVHDNAQTSSATEDQLEGKADDVAKD
;
A
#
# COMPACT_ATOMS: atom_id res chain seq x y z
N LEU A 1 -24.61 27.25 -20.50
CA LEU A 1 -25.92 26.63 -20.81
C LEU A 1 -27.05 27.59 -21.22
N MET A 2 -27.34 28.68 -20.49
CA MET A 2 -28.50 29.55 -20.81
C MET A 2 -28.49 30.20 -22.21
N GLN A 3 -27.31 30.53 -22.75
CA GLN A 3 -27.16 31.12 -24.08
C GLN A 3 -27.41 30.10 -25.22
N PHE A 4 -26.94 28.86 -25.07
CA PHE A 4 -27.17 27.77 -26.03
C PHE A 4 -28.66 27.51 -26.28
N PHE A 5 -29.47 27.63 -25.23
CA PHE A 5 -30.91 27.40 -25.29
C PHE A 5 -31.73 28.57 -25.87
N LYS A 6 -31.13 29.75 -26.10
CA LYS A 6 -31.79 30.89 -26.76
C LYS A 6 -31.86 30.69 -28.27
N ASP A 7 -30.85 30.03 -28.84
CA ASP A 7 -30.72 29.86 -30.29
C ASP A 7 -31.48 28.63 -30.82
N LEU A 8 -31.80 27.65 -29.96
CA LEU A 8 -32.46 26.40 -30.33
C LEU A 8 -34.01 26.42 -30.27
N ASN A 9 -34.65 27.56 -30.01
CA ASN A 9 -36.11 27.69 -29.92
C ASN A 9 -36.78 26.66 -28.96
N VAL A 10 -36.07 26.28 -27.89
CA VAL A 10 -36.50 25.24 -26.93
C VAL A 10 -37.46 25.83 -25.90
N THR A 11 -38.60 25.18 -25.69
CA THR A 11 -39.59 25.62 -24.69
C THR A 11 -39.09 25.37 -23.26
N ALA A 12 -39.65 26.05 -22.27
CA ALA A 12 -39.29 25.85 -20.87
C ALA A 12 -39.53 24.40 -20.40
N ASP A 13 -40.62 23.78 -20.86
CA ASP A 13 -40.96 22.39 -20.53
C ASP A 13 -39.97 21.39 -21.13
N GLN A 14 -39.54 21.62 -22.37
CA GLN A 14 -38.50 20.80 -23.00
C GLN A 14 -37.17 20.91 -22.24
N LYS A 15 -36.75 22.13 -21.86
CA LYS A 15 -35.54 22.33 -21.02
C LYS A 15 -35.64 21.58 -19.71
N LYS A 16 -36.80 21.61 -19.05
CA LYS A 16 -37.05 20.89 -17.79
C LYS A 16 -36.97 19.37 -17.99
N PHE A 17 -37.56 18.85 -19.07
CA PHE A 17 -37.50 17.44 -19.42
C PHE A 17 -36.06 16.96 -19.66
N PHE A 18 -35.29 17.67 -20.50
CA PHE A 18 -33.90 17.32 -20.78
C PHE A 18 -33.03 17.36 -19.52
N LYS A 19 -33.19 18.40 -18.68
CA LYS A 19 -32.49 18.46 -17.40
C LYS A 19 -32.80 17.24 -16.54
N LYS A 20 -34.07 16.88 -16.39
CA LYS A 20 -34.47 15.71 -15.60
C LYS A 20 -33.87 14.42 -16.15
N ALA A 21 -33.90 14.24 -17.48
CA ALA A 21 -33.33 13.05 -18.13
C ALA A 21 -31.81 12.95 -17.93
N LEU A 22 -31.09 14.07 -18.11
CA LEU A 22 -29.63 14.12 -17.91
C LEU A 22 -29.23 13.86 -16.45
N ASN A 23 -29.96 14.42 -15.48
CA ASN A 23 -29.71 14.16 -14.05
C ASN A 23 -29.97 12.69 -13.72
N SER A 24 -31.09 12.12 -14.17
CA SER A 24 -31.39 10.69 -13.96
C SER A 24 -30.36 9.77 -14.61
N TYR A 25 -29.83 10.14 -15.77
CA TYR A 25 -28.74 9.40 -16.40
C TYR A 25 -27.45 9.52 -15.58
N TYR A 26 -27.11 10.73 -15.11
CA TYR A 26 -25.95 10.96 -14.26
C TYR A 26 -25.98 10.12 -12.97
N ASP A 27 -27.14 10.06 -12.30
CA ASP A 27 -27.32 9.24 -11.11
C ASP A 27 -27.05 7.76 -11.42
N ALA A 28 -27.64 7.23 -12.50
CA ALA A 28 -27.44 5.85 -12.92
C ALA A 28 -25.98 5.52 -13.30
N VAL A 29 -25.28 6.44 -13.99
CA VAL A 29 -23.87 6.21 -14.33
C VAL A 29 -22.96 6.38 -13.12
N SER A 30 -23.34 7.20 -12.14
CA SER A 30 -22.62 7.31 -10.86
C SER A 30 -22.72 6.02 -10.05
N GLU A 31 -23.90 5.40 -9.99
CA GLU A 31 -24.08 4.07 -9.38
C GLU A 31 -23.26 3.00 -10.13
N LEU A 32 -23.26 3.02 -11.46
CA LEU A 32 -22.43 2.12 -12.26
C LEU A 32 -20.94 2.31 -11.95
N LEU A 33 -20.46 3.55 -11.88
CA LEU A 33 -19.07 3.86 -11.56
C LEU A 33 -18.66 3.31 -10.18
N GLN A 34 -19.54 3.41 -9.19
CA GLN A 34 -19.30 2.83 -7.87
C GLN A 34 -19.25 1.29 -7.92
N SER A 35 -20.13 0.65 -8.69
CA SER A 35 -20.12 -0.81 -8.84
C SER A 35 -18.88 -1.34 -9.56
N GLU A 36 -18.39 -0.60 -10.57
CA GLU A 36 -17.14 -0.91 -11.28
C GLU A 36 -15.93 -0.72 -10.36
N ASN A 37 -15.91 0.34 -9.54
CA ASN A 37 -14.87 0.53 -8.52
C ASN A 37 -14.84 -0.64 -7.53
N ALA A 38 -15.99 -1.08 -7.02
CA ALA A 38 -16.07 -2.23 -6.11
C ALA A 38 -15.58 -3.52 -6.78
N SER A 39 -15.91 -3.73 -8.05
CA SER A 39 -15.43 -4.88 -8.84
C SER A 39 -13.92 -4.84 -9.05
N LEU A 40 -13.37 -3.65 -9.34
CA LEU A 40 -11.93 -3.45 -9.48
C LEU A 40 -11.20 -3.76 -8.16
N ARG A 41 -11.72 -3.29 -7.02
CA ARG A 41 -11.18 -3.59 -5.68
C ARG A 41 -11.20 -5.09 -5.36
N LEU A 42 -12.29 -5.78 -5.68
CA LEU A 42 -12.39 -7.23 -5.48
C LEU A 42 -11.33 -7.97 -6.29
N MET A 43 -11.14 -7.59 -7.55
CA MET A 43 -10.12 -8.18 -8.42
C MET A 43 -8.71 -7.90 -7.91
N GLU A 44 -8.43 -6.72 -7.36
CA GLU A 44 -7.14 -6.39 -6.74
C GLU A 44 -6.87 -7.26 -5.51
N ALA A 45 -7.86 -7.46 -4.64
CA ALA A 45 -7.73 -8.34 -3.48
C ALA A 45 -7.50 -9.80 -3.88
N GLU A 46 -8.21 -10.30 -4.90
CA GLU A 46 -7.99 -11.63 -5.45
C GLU A 46 -6.58 -11.77 -6.04
N ASN A 47 -6.15 -10.79 -6.83
CA ASN A 47 -4.83 -10.77 -7.44
C ASN A 47 -3.71 -10.74 -6.38
N ALA A 48 -3.88 -9.94 -5.32
CA ALA A 48 -2.95 -9.92 -4.18
C ALA A 48 -2.83 -11.30 -3.53
N LYS A 49 -3.96 -11.96 -3.26
CA LYS A 49 -3.96 -13.33 -2.71
C LYS A 49 -3.24 -14.33 -3.61
N VAL A 50 -3.45 -14.25 -4.93
CA VAL A 50 -2.76 -15.11 -5.90
C VAL A 50 -1.26 -14.84 -5.88
N LEU A 51 -0.87 -13.57 -5.87
CA LEU A 51 0.53 -13.16 -5.82
C LEU A 51 1.22 -13.65 -4.55
N SER A 52 0.59 -13.50 -3.38
CA SER A 52 1.13 -14.01 -2.11
C SER A 52 1.22 -15.54 -2.09
N ALA A 53 0.29 -16.26 -2.74
CA ALA A 53 0.26 -17.72 -2.73
C ALA A 53 1.17 -18.39 -3.78
N LYS A 54 1.33 -17.77 -4.96
CA LYS A 54 2.04 -18.35 -6.11
C LYS A 54 3.32 -17.59 -6.49
N GLY A 55 3.51 -16.37 -6.00
CA GLY A 55 4.61 -15.48 -6.37
C GLY A 55 4.42 -14.75 -7.71
N GLU A 56 3.43 -15.14 -8.51
CA GLU A 56 3.15 -14.54 -9.82
C GLU A 56 1.66 -14.53 -10.16
N LEU A 57 1.27 -13.59 -11.03
CA LEU A 57 -0.04 -13.54 -11.68
C LEU A 57 0.04 -14.18 -13.06
N SER A 58 -1.00 -14.89 -13.47
CA SER A 58 -1.11 -15.38 -14.85
C SER A 58 -1.29 -14.22 -15.83
N ASP A 59 -0.93 -14.44 -17.09
CA ASP A 59 -1.16 -13.47 -18.18
C ASP A 59 -2.65 -13.12 -18.31
N GLU A 60 -3.54 -14.10 -18.14
CA GLU A 60 -4.99 -13.90 -18.20
C GLU A 60 -5.49 -12.99 -17.08
N ASN A 61 -5.03 -13.20 -15.83
CA ASN A 61 -5.41 -12.36 -14.70
C ASN A 61 -4.90 -10.92 -14.90
N THR A 62 -3.65 -10.78 -15.37
CA THR A 62 -3.04 -9.48 -15.68
C THR A 62 -3.83 -8.74 -16.76
N ALA A 63 -4.18 -9.43 -17.86
CA ALA A 63 -4.93 -8.87 -18.96
C ALA A 63 -6.37 -8.48 -18.55
N SER A 64 -7.03 -9.32 -17.76
CA SER A 64 -8.38 -9.05 -17.22
C SER A 64 -8.39 -7.81 -16.32
N TYR A 65 -7.44 -7.71 -15.39
CA TYR A 65 -7.28 -6.55 -14.52
C TYR A 65 -7.01 -5.27 -15.29
N GLU A 66 -6.05 -5.28 -16.21
CA GLU A 66 -5.73 -4.12 -17.04
C GLU A 66 -6.92 -3.66 -17.89
N LYS A 67 -7.72 -4.61 -18.40
CA LYS A 67 -8.94 -4.30 -19.14
C LYS A 67 -9.99 -3.62 -18.26
N LEU A 68 -10.24 -4.17 -17.06
CA LEU A 68 -11.21 -3.61 -16.12
C LEU A 68 -10.77 -2.22 -15.65
N ARG A 69 -9.49 -2.06 -15.27
CA ARG A 69 -8.89 -0.78 -14.87
C ARG A 69 -9.03 0.28 -15.95
N LYS A 70 -8.70 -0.04 -17.20
CA LYS A 70 -8.86 0.89 -18.34
C LYS A 70 -10.31 1.27 -18.60
N SER A 71 -11.23 0.31 -18.49
CA SER A 71 -12.66 0.56 -18.61
C SER A 71 -13.16 1.52 -17.53
N PHE A 72 -12.75 1.27 -16.28
CA PHE A 72 -13.05 2.13 -15.14
C PHE A 72 -12.51 3.55 -15.31
N ASP A 73 -11.24 3.72 -15.69
CA ASP A 73 -10.64 5.05 -15.92
C ASP A 73 -11.37 5.82 -17.03
N GLN A 74 -11.76 5.12 -18.09
CA GLN A 74 -12.54 5.70 -19.19
C GLN A 74 -13.94 6.13 -18.74
N LEU A 75 -14.59 5.32 -17.89
CA LEU A 75 -15.89 5.63 -17.31
C LEU A 75 -15.78 6.84 -16.38
N LEU A 76 -14.82 6.85 -15.46
CA LEU A 76 -14.56 7.95 -14.53
C LEU A 76 -14.36 9.27 -15.27
N ARG A 77 -13.55 9.27 -16.33
CA ARG A 77 -13.34 10.44 -17.19
C ARG A 77 -14.65 10.89 -17.84
N GLY A 78 -15.43 9.96 -18.40
CA GLY A 78 -16.70 10.26 -19.04
C GLY A 78 -17.73 10.85 -18.08
N VAL A 79 -17.85 10.29 -16.88
CA VAL A 79 -18.75 10.77 -15.82
C VAL A 79 -18.31 12.16 -15.32
N SER A 80 -17.01 12.37 -15.16
CA SER A 80 -16.46 13.68 -14.75
C SER A 80 -16.78 14.76 -15.80
N SER A 81 -16.57 14.47 -17.09
CA SER A 81 -16.94 15.38 -18.17
C SER A 81 -18.45 15.62 -18.27
N LEU A 82 -19.27 14.60 -18.01
CA LEU A 82 -20.73 14.75 -17.94
C LEU A 82 -21.13 15.68 -16.79
N ALA A 83 -20.58 15.46 -15.59
CA ALA A 83 -20.85 16.27 -14.40
C ALA A 83 -20.54 17.75 -14.67
N GLU A 84 -19.37 18.04 -15.23
CA GLU A 84 -18.97 19.40 -15.63
C GLU A 84 -19.95 20.00 -16.65
N ALA A 85 -20.36 19.23 -17.67
CA ALA A 85 -21.27 19.72 -18.70
C ALA A 85 -22.68 20.04 -18.19
N ILE A 86 -23.12 19.42 -17.10
CA ILE A 86 -24.43 19.64 -16.48
C ILE A 86 -24.37 20.46 -15.19
N ASP A 87 -23.21 21.07 -14.88
CA ASP A 87 -22.93 21.86 -13.68
C ASP A 87 -23.19 21.10 -12.36
N LEU A 88 -22.90 19.79 -12.33
CA LEU A 88 -22.90 18.97 -11.12
C LEU A 88 -21.48 18.71 -10.60
N GLN A 89 -21.36 18.41 -9.31
CA GLN A 89 -20.09 17.95 -8.75
C GLN A 89 -19.81 16.52 -9.22
N PRO A 90 -18.55 16.20 -9.59
CA PRO A 90 -18.14 14.83 -9.91
C PRO A 90 -18.48 13.86 -8.76
N PRO A 91 -18.73 12.57 -9.04
CA PRO A 91 -19.05 11.61 -8.02
C PRO A 91 -17.83 11.43 -7.09
N VAL A 92 -18.05 11.56 -5.79
CA VAL A 92 -17.03 11.23 -4.79
C VAL A 92 -17.02 9.72 -4.63
N MET A 93 -15.86 9.10 -4.81
CA MET A 93 -15.70 7.68 -4.51
C MET A 93 -15.63 7.49 -2.99
N PRO A 94 -16.27 6.46 -2.43
CA PRO A 94 -16.17 6.15 -1.02
C PRO A 94 -14.69 5.96 -0.64
N ASP A 95 -14.29 6.48 0.53
CA ASP A 95 -12.97 6.24 1.07
C ASP A 95 -12.79 4.73 1.26
N ASP A 96 -11.84 4.17 0.51
CA ASP A 96 -11.35 2.83 0.71
C ASP A 96 -10.70 2.81 2.10
N GLY A 97 -11.33 2.21 3.12
CA GLY A 97 -10.85 2.16 4.52
C GLY A 97 -9.45 1.54 4.71
N ASN A 98 -8.84 1.12 3.62
CA ASN A 98 -7.51 0.58 3.38
C ASN A 98 -6.50 1.64 2.89
N THR A 99 -6.92 2.86 2.57
CA THR A 99 -6.03 4.03 2.53
C THR A 99 -5.64 4.35 3.97
N THR A 100 -4.50 3.82 4.40
CA THR A 100 -3.77 4.38 5.53
C THR A 100 -3.36 5.78 5.13
N ARG A 101 -4.25 6.75 5.40
CA ARG A 101 -3.90 8.16 5.29
C ARG A 101 -2.83 8.39 6.35
N VAL A 102 -1.57 8.37 5.93
CA VAL A 102 -0.43 8.84 6.73
C VAL A 102 -0.61 10.33 6.94
N THR A 103 -1.50 10.72 7.85
CA THR A 103 -1.43 12.05 8.45
C THR A 103 -0.30 11.99 9.45
N THR A 104 0.84 12.49 9.02
CA THR A 104 1.92 12.88 9.93
C THR A 104 1.35 13.83 10.99
N GLY A 105 1.34 13.37 12.24
CA GLY A 105 1.27 14.24 13.41
C GLY A 105 -0.04 14.23 14.18
N THR A 106 0.11 13.80 15.44
CA THR A 106 -0.73 14.07 16.62
C THR A 106 -1.89 13.11 16.88
N ASP A 107 -1.56 12.12 17.72
CA ASP A 107 -2.37 11.57 18.82
C ASP A 107 -3.86 11.36 18.53
N VAL A 108 -4.20 10.17 18.04
CA VAL A 108 -5.57 9.66 18.05
C VAL A 108 -5.60 8.36 18.85
N THR A 109 -5.96 8.50 20.12
CA THR A 109 -6.53 7.40 20.91
C THR A 109 -7.62 6.70 20.11
N PRO A 110 -7.58 5.37 19.93
CA PRO A 110 -8.64 4.67 19.21
C PRO A 110 -9.92 4.72 20.05
N SER A 111 -10.87 5.53 19.58
CA SER A 111 -12.23 5.54 20.09
C SER A 111 -12.84 4.17 19.84
N SER A 112 -13.09 3.48 20.94
CA SER A 112 -13.82 2.21 21.07
C SER A 112 -15.10 2.21 20.23
N GLY A 113 -15.09 1.47 19.12
CA GLY A 113 -16.25 1.16 18.29
C GLY A 113 -16.20 -0.31 17.89
N LYS A 114 -17.07 -1.11 18.52
CA LYS A 114 -17.22 -2.55 18.36
C LYS A 114 -17.30 -2.99 16.89
N GLU A 115 -16.26 -3.67 16.43
CA GLU A 115 -16.26 -4.91 15.61
C GLU A 115 -14.80 -5.38 15.67
N PRO A 116 -14.47 -6.67 15.95
CA PRO A 116 -13.12 -7.17 15.81
C PRO A 116 -12.81 -7.29 14.32
N SER A 117 -12.56 -6.15 13.66
CA SER A 117 -11.89 -6.15 12.38
C SER A 117 -10.55 -6.84 12.63
N VAL A 118 -10.42 -8.04 12.07
CA VAL A 118 -9.16 -8.78 12.02
C VAL A 118 -8.14 -7.78 11.49
N LEU A 119 -7.29 -7.27 12.37
CA LEU A 119 -6.22 -6.35 12.00
C LEU A 119 -5.38 -7.12 10.99
N GLU A 120 -5.49 -6.74 9.72
CA GLU A 120 -4.58 -7.27 8.70
C GLU A 120 -3.15 -6.98 9.19
N PRO A 121 -2.25 -7.97 9.08
CA PRO A 121 -0.86 -7.75 9.44
C PRO A 121 -0.33 -6.53 8.68
N ILE A 122 0.10 -5.50 9.42
CA ILE A 122 0.75 -4.30 8.84
C ILE A 122 2.01 -4.69 8.04
N TRP A 123 2.58 -5.85 8.37
CA TRP A 123 3.80 -6.38 7.77
C TRP A 123 3.49 -7.68 7.02
N ASP A 124 4.04 -7.80 5.81
CA ASP A 124 3.86 -8.96 4.91
C ASP A 124 4.60 -10.21 5.43
N ASP A 125 5.67 -10.01 6.20
CA ASP A 125 6.46 -11.05 6.85
C ASP A 125 7.10 -10.55 8.17
N ASP A 126 7.51 -11.49 9.02
CA ASP A 126 8.05 -11.21 10.35
C ASP A 126 9.49 -10.67 10.31
N ASP A 127 10.24 -10.90 9.23
CA ASP A 127 11.61 -10.39 9.07
C ASP A 127 11.60 -8.89 8.76
N THR A 128 10.74 -8.46 7.84
CA THR A 128 10.48 -7.04 7.56
C THR A 128 10.01 -6.30 8.80
N LYS A 129 9.08 -6.89 9.56
CA LYS A 129 8.64 -6.35 10.85
C LYS A 129 9.80 -6.17 11.81
N THR A 130 10.59 -7.23 12.00
CA THR A 130 11.72 -7.23 12.92
C THR A 130 12.76 -6.17 12.54
N PHE A 131 13.02 -5.97 11.25
CA PHE A 131 13.95 -4.95 10.77
C PHE A 131 13.54 -3.52 11.16
N TYR A 132 12.25 -3.19 11.08
CA TYR A 132 11.75 -1.84 11.39
C TYR A 132 11.39 -1.66 12.87
N GLU A 133 11.04 -2.72 13.60
CA GLU A 133 10.65 -2.64 15.01
C GLU A 133 11.84 -2.91 15.96
N SER A 134 12.81 -3.73 15.57
CA SER A 134 14.01 -4.02 16.35
C SER A 134 15.11 -3.01 16.05
N LEU A 135 15.00 -1.84 16.69
CA LEU A 135 16.00 -0.79 16.52
C LEU A 135 17.32 -1.15 17.24
N PRO A 136 18.48 -0.86 16.63
CA PRO A 136 19.78 -1.07 17.27
C PRO A 136 19.94 -0.16 18.51
N ASP A 137 20.58 -0.65 19.57
CA ASP A 137 20.86 0.14 20.77
C ASP A 137 21.86 1.27 20.43
N LEU A 138 21.36 2.49 20.33
CA LEU A 138 22.17 3.65 19.99
C LEU A 138 23.31 3.90 20.99
N ARG A 139 23.21 3.45 22.24
CA ARG A 139 24.29 3.58 23.24
C ARG A 139 25.51 2.74 22.88
N ALA A 140 25.33 1.66 22.12
CA ALA A 140 26.42 0.81 21.65
C ALA A 140 27.18 1.41 20.45
N PHE A 141 26.57 2.36 19.73
CA PHE A 141 27.11 2.93 18.49
C PHE A 141 27.41 4.42 18.56
N VAL A 142 26.84 5.13 19.54
CA VAL A 142 26.96 6.58 19.69
C VAL A 142 27.58 6.89 21.06
N PRO A 143 28.68 7.67 21.11
CA PRO A 143 29.28 8.09 22.38
C PRO A 143 28.27 8.76 23.31
N ALA A 144 28.25 8.37 24.58
CA ALA A 144 27.26 8.82 25.58
C ALA A 144 27.16 10.36 25.73
N VAL A 145 28.25 11.09 25.45
CA VAL A 145 28.28 12.58 25.42
C VAL A 145 27.31 13.16 24.39
N LEU A 146 27.09 12.47 23.27
CA LEU A 146 26.17 12.90 22.21
C LEU A 146 24.73 12.43 22.47
N LEU A 147 24.53 11.51 23.41
CA LEU A 147 23.23 10.91 23.73
C LEU A 147 22.49 11.65 24.87
N GLY A 148 23.07 12.72 25.42
CA GLY A 148 22.41 13.60 26.39
C GLY A 148 22.25 13.02 27.82
N GLU A 149 22.82 11.84 28.11
CA GLU A 149 22.66 11.12 29.38
C GLU A 149 23.38 11.75 30.59
N ALA A 150 23.96 12.95 30.46
CA ALA A 150 24.70 13.61 31.55
C ALA A 150 23.81 13.99 32.76
N GLU A 151 22.48 13.93 32.68
CA GLU A 151 21.57 14.44 33.72
C GLU A 151 20.51 13.43 34.22
N GLN A 152 20.76 12.12 34.17
CA GLN A 152 19.84 11.11 34.75
C GLN A 152 20.49 10.15 35.74
N LYS A 153 21.14 10.68 36.77
CA LYS A 153 21.41 9.93 38.01
C LYS A 153 20.41 10.32 39.10
N LEU A 154 19.13 9.96 38.96
CA LEU A 154 18.21 9.97 40.12
C LEU A 154 16.94 9.11 40.03
N ASN A 155 16.66 8.34 38.96
CA ASN A 155 15.37 7.61 38.87
C ASN A 155 15.45 6.08 38.80
N GLU A 156 16.62 5.47 39.00
CA GLU A 156 16.76 4.01 39.07
C GLU A 156 16.60 3.48 40.50
N GLN A 157 15.41 3.68 41.08
CA GLN A 157 15.02 2.99 42.32
C GLN A 157 13.56 2.54 42.27
N HIS A 158 13.10 1.99 41.16
CA HIS A 158 11.84 1.24 41.13
C HIS A 158 11.79 0.28 39.93
N ALA A 159 12.44 -0.89 40.05
CA ALA A 159 12.04 -2.17 39.43
C ALA A 159 13.16 -3.23 39.49
N LYS A 160 13.54 -3.67 40.68
CA LYS A 160 14.06 -5.04 40.86
C LYS A 160 13.23 -5.71 41.95
N GLY A 161 12.54 -6.79 41.59
CA GLY A 161 11.79 -7.58 42.57
C GLY A 161 10.76 -8.53 41.98
N ARG A 162 11.16 -9.48 41.12
CA ARG A 162 10.65 -10.86 41.19
C ARG A 162 11.58 -11.83 40.45
N GLU A 163 12.59 -12.32 41.17
CA GLU A 163 13.28 -13.56 40.86
C GLU A 163 12.55 -14.73 41.57
N GLN A 164 12.39 -15.85 40.87
CA GLN A 164 12.69 -17.21 41.35
C GLN A 164 12.66 -18.15 40.11
N SER A 165 13.83 -18.59 39.60
CA SER A 165 14.59 -19.81 39.97
C SER A 165 13.93 -21.08 39.41
N SER A 166 14.55 -21.89 38.54
CA SER A 166 15.71 -22.77 38.78
C SER A 166 16.37 -23.19 37.44
N GLU A 167 17.65 -22.94 37.18
CA GLU A 167 18.88 -23.69 37.55
C GLU A 167 19.01 -25.15 37.04
N SER A 168 20.01 -25.35 36.15
CA SER A 168 21.03 -26.42 36.07
C SER A 168 21.50 -26.57 34.60
N ASN A 169 22.76 -26.71 34.22
CA ASN A 169 24.05 -26.82 34.89
C ASN A 169 25.17 -26.44 33.88
N ALA A 170 26.32 -25.99 34.38
CA ALA A 170 27.59 -25.81 33.66
C ALA A 170 28.12 -27.18 33.14
N GLU A 171 29.02 -27.29 32.16
CA GLU A 171 30.45 -26.95 32.22
C GLU A 171 31.08 -26.94 30.81
N GLN A 172 32.02 -25.98 30.63
CA GLN A 172 33.34 -26.06 29.95
C GLN A 172 33.45 -26.83 28.61
N GLU A 173 34.09 -26.32 27.54
CA GLU A 173 35.52 -26.01 27.47
C GLU A 173 35.84 -25.05 26.31
N THR A 174 36.85 -24.24 26.56
CA THR A 174 37.62 -23.41 25.64
C THR A 174 38.43 -24.29 24.68
N GLU A 175 38.31 -24.14 23.37
CA GLU A 175 39.45 -24.30 22.45
C GLU A 175 39.36 -23.33 21.27
N VAL A 176 40.36 -22.46 21.25
CA VAL A 176 40.77 -21.61 20.15
C VAL A 176 41.39 -22.47 19.05
N HIS A 177 40.93 -22.33 17.80
CA HIS A 177 41.79 -22.61 16.66
C HIS A 177 41.63 -21.54 15.59
N ASP A 178 42.59 -20.62 15.60
CA ASP A 178 43.00 -19.80 14.47
C ASP A 178 43.64 -20.72 13.41
N ASN A 179 43.15 -20.69 12.18
CA ASN A 179 43.93 -21.15 11.03
C ASN A 179 43.58 -20.30 9.81
N ALA A 180 44.43 -19.31 9.56
CA ALA A 180 44.53 -18.61 8.29
C ALA A 180 45.36 -19.44 7.29
N GLN A 181 45.17 -19.12 6.00
CA GLN A 181 45.88 -19.61 4.79
C GLN A 181 45.24 -20.85 4.10
N THR A 182 45.04 -20.92 2.79
CA THR A 182 45.35 -20.06 1.63
C THR A 182 44.68 -20.64 0.37
N SER A 183 44.25 -19.77 -0.53
CA SER A 183 44.33 -19.87 -2.01
C SER A 183 43.68 -21.02 -2.81
N SER A 184 42.78 -20.64 -3.72
CA SER A 184 42.60 -21.16 -5.09
C SER A 184 41.37 -20.46 -5.72
N ALA A 185 41.47 -19.25 -6.28
CA ALA A 185 41.89 -18.97 -7.66
C ALA A 185 41.61 -20.11 -8.67
N THR A 186 40.47 -20.03 -9.34
CA THR A 186 40.33 -20.47 -10.74
C THR A 186 39.43 -19.45 -11.47
N GLU A 187 40.08 -18.50 -12.14
CA GLU A 187 39.56 -17.89 -13.36
C GLU A 187 39.53 -18.97 -14.44
N ASP A 188 38.43 -19.05 -15.19
CA ASP A 188 38.50 -19.46 -16.58
C ASP A 188 37.61 -18.51 -17.39
N GLN A 189 38.22 -17.94 -18.41
CA GLN A 189 37.81 -16.79 -19.20
C GLN A 189 38.03 -17.21 -20.63
N LEU A 190 36.96 -17.42 -21.42
CA LEU A 190 37.05 -17.44 -22.90
C LEU A 190 35.75 -16.92 -23.53
N GLU A 191 35.73 -15.59 -23.69
CA GLU A 191 35.60 -14.85 -24.95
C GLU A 191 34.84 -15.43 -26.17
N GLY A 192 33.87 -14.63 -26.66
CA GLY A 192 33.79 -14.23 -28.07
C GLY A 192 32.82 -15.00 -28.99
N LYS A 193 31.78 -14.33 -29.52
CA LYS A 193 31.82 -13.65 -30.84
C LYS A 193 30.43 -13.13 -31.26
N ALA A 194 30.45 -11.98 -31.93
CA ALA A 194 29.33 -11.20 -32.44
C ALA A 194 28.78 -11.67 -33.82
N ASP A 195 27.64 -11.06 -34.16
CA ASP A 195 27.03 -10.80 -35.48
C ASP A 195 26.32 -11.94 -36.23
N ASP A 196 25.02 -11.77 -36.52
CA ASP A 196 24.61 -11.20 -37.82
C ASP A 196 23.11 -10.82 -37.88
N VAL A 197 22.84 -9.75 -38.64
CA VAL A 197 21.55 -9.17 -39.02
C VAL A 197 21.28 -9.53 -40.49
N ALA A 198 20.16 -10.21 -40.81
CA ALA A 198 19.45 -10.16 -42.09
C ALA A 198 18.13 -10.97 -41.95
N LYS A 199 16.92 -10.41 -42.07
CA LYS A 199 16.23 -9.93 -43.27
C LYS A 199 15.97 -11.04 -44.31
N ASP A 200 14.81 -11.69 -44.19
CA ASP A 200 13.75 -11.74 -45.21
C ASP A 200 12.40 -12.04 -44.52
#